data_AF-A0A3R5QRY5-F1
#
_entry.id   AF-A0A3R5QRY5-F1
#
_cell.length_a   1.000
_cell.length_b   1.000
_cell.length_c   1.000
_cell.angle_alpha   90.00
_cell.angle_beta   90.00
_cell.angle_gamma   90.00
#
_symmetry.space_group_name_H-M   'P 1'
#
loop_
_entity.id
_entity.type
_entity.pdbx_description
1 polymer ?
#
loop_
_entity_poly.entity_id
_entity_poly.type
_entity_poly.pdbx_seq_one_letter_code
_entity_poly.pdbx_strand_id
1 'polypeptide(L)'
;MSNTKKLISLLLVICFSVSSMQIPVYAKDNKSNSGNVEKNTNASVVKNQKSKKITKELTNERTENSKKFQKEDGSFEVDQYNSAIHYQDGGQWKDIDNTLEESKDKDDDGNNVLENKQNNIKVKISKNSSSKKLVQMKKR
;
A
#
# COMPACT_ATOMS: atom_id res chain seq x y z
N MET A 1 -20.41 -36.35 -35.21
CA MET A 1 -19.46 -35.66 -34.30
C MET A 1 -18.93 -36.69 -33.30
N SER A 2 -17.64 -37.04 -33.31
CA SER A 2 -17.12 -38.12 -32.46
C SER A 2 -17.28 -37.79 -30.97
N ASN A 3 -17.52 -38.81 -30.14
CA ASN A 3 -17.73 -38.66 -28.70
C ASN A 3 -16.55 -37.96 -28.00
N THR A 4 -15.34 -38.08 -28.55
CA THR A 4 -14.14 -37.37 -28.09
C THR A 4 -14.24 -35.85 -28.26
N LYS A 5 -14.80 -35.36 -29.38
CA LYS A 5 -15.02 -33.92 -29.62
C LYS A 5 -16.07 -33.36 -28.66
N LYS A 6 -17.10 -34.15 -28.32
CA LYS A 6 -18.11 -33.78 -27.32
C LYS A 6 -17.54 -33.69 -25.90
N LEU A 7 -16.67 -34.63 -25.52
CA LEU A 7 -15.98 -34.60 -24.22
C LEU A 7 -15.04 -33.40 -24.08
N ILE A 8 -14.26 -33.09 -25.12
CA ILE A 8 -13.35 -31.93 -25.14
C ILE A 8 -14.14 -30.62 -25.10
N SER A 9 -15.24 -30.55 -25.86
CA SER A 9 -16.13 -29.39 -25.84
C SER A 9 -16.77 -29.20 -24.45
N LEU A 10 -17.17 -30.28 -23.78
CA LEU A 10 -17.76 -30.22 -22.44
C LEU A 10 -16.75 -29.73 -21.40
N LEU A 11 -15.51 -30.22 -21.47
CA LEU A 11 -14.41 -29.80 -20.59
C LEU A 11 -14.13 -28.29 -20.72
N LEU A 12 -14.10 -27.78 -21.94
CA LEU A 12 -13.83 -26.36 -22.22
C LEU A 12 -14.94 -25.44 -21.68
N VAL A 13 -16.22 -25.84 -21.83
CA VAL A 13 -17.35 -25.08 -21.30
C VAL A 13 -17.31 -25.02 -19.77
N ILE A 14 -16.99 -26.13 -19.11
CA ILE A 14 -16.86 -26.18 -17.65
C ILE A 14 -15.74 -25.25 -17.17
N CYS A 15 -14.57 -25.30 -17.83
CA CYS A 15 -13.42 -24.47 -17.46
C CYS A 15 -13.75 -22.96 -17.56
N PHE A 16 -14.48 -22.56 -18.60
CA PHE A 16 -14.92 -21.17 -18.80
C PHE A 16 -16.00 -20.73 -17.81
N SER A 17 -16.82 -21.66 -17.32
CA SER A 17 -17.85 -21.37 -16.31
C SER A 17 -17.30 -21.22 -14.90
N VAL A 18 -16.17 -21.86 -14.58
CA VAL A 18 -15.51 -21.73 -13.27
C VAL A 18 -14.80 -20.38 -13.14
N SER A 19 -14.28 -19.82 -14.24
CA SER A 19 -13.58 -18.52 -14.24
C SER A 19 -14.49 -17.31 -14.06
N SER A 20 -15.80 -17.44 -14.30
CA SER A 20 -16.78 -16.35 -14.13
C SER A 20 -17.38 -16.27 -12.72
N MET A 21 -17.05 -17.21 -11.82
CA MET A 21 -17.45 -17.12 -10.42
C MET A 21 -16.63 -16.01 -9.74
N GLN A 22 -17.29 -14.90 -9.40
CA GLN A 22 -16.70 -13.84 -8.60
C GLN A 22 -16.32 -14.41 -7.22
N ILE A 23 -15.04 -14.39 -6.88
CA ILE A 23 -14.57 -14.80 -5.55
C ILE A 23 -14.82 -13.62 -4.59
N PRO A 24 -15.71 -13.74 -3.59
CA PRO A 24 -15.88 -12.68 -2.60
C PRO A 24 -14.62 -12.54 -1.75
N VAL A 25 -14.08 -11.32 -1.68
CA VAL A 25 -12.95 -10.98 -0.80
C VAL A 25 -13.52 -10.50 0.53
N TYR A 26 -13.24 -11.23 1.60
CA TYR A 26 -13.62 -10.84 2.95
C TYR A 26 -12.49 -10.03 3.59
N ALA A 27 -12.70 -8.73 3.77
CA ALA A 27 -11.82 -7.87 4.57
C ALA A 27 -12.09 -8.13 6.06
N LYS A 28 -11.01 -8.27 6.85
CA LYS A 28 -11.10 -8.33 8.31
C LYS A 28 -10.83 -6.95 8.87
N ASP A 29 -11.89 -6.29 9.36
CA ASP A 29 -11.79 -5.01 10.03
C ASP A 29 -11.07 -5.16 11.38
N ASN A 30 -9.87 -4.61 11.49
CA ASN A 30 -9.22 -4.40 12.79
C ASN A 30 -9.79 -3.13 13.39
N LYS A 31 -10.92 -3.28 14.09
CA LYS A 31 -11.60 -2.19 14.80
C LYS A 31 -10.63 -1.53 15.79
N SER A 32 -10.09 -0.38 15.42
CA SER A 32 -9.40 0.52 16.34
C SER A 32 -10.39 0.95 17.42
N ASN A 33 -9.96 0.78 18.66
CA ASN A 33 -10.74 1.01 19.84
C ASN A 33 -10.93 2.53 20.03
N SER A 34 -12.05 3.07 19.55
CA SER A 34 -12.56 4.39 19.98
C SER A 34 -13.78 4.15 20.84
N GLY A 35 -13.67 4.49 22.13
CA GLY A 35 -14.66 4.17 23.15
C GLY A 35 -15.95 4.97 23.00
N ASN A 36 -17.10 4.28 22.93
CA ASN A 36 -18.04 4.11 24.04
C ASN A 36 -19.35 3.45 23.55
N VAL A 37 -19.79 2.40 24.28
CA VAL A 37 -21.19 2.00 24.60
C VAL A 37 -22.09 1.64 23.38
N GLU A 38 -22.64 0.43 23.16
CA GLU A 38 -23.33 -0.51 24.06
C GLU A 38 -23.55 -1.90 23.37
N LYS A 39 -23.49 -2.96 24.19
CA LYS A 39 -24.08 -4.34 24.10
C LYS A 39 -24.45 -4.97 22.74
N ASN A 40 -23.83 -6.11 22.38
CA ASN A 40 -24.45 -7.44 22.54
C ASN A 40 -23.52 -8.61 22.17
N THR A 41 -23.82 -9.73 22.80
CA THR A 41 -23.13 -11.04 22.84
C THR A 41 -22.80 -11.67 21.50
N ASN A 42 -21.55 -12.14 21.33
CA ASN A 42 -21.17 -13.50 20.95
C ASN A 42 -19.64 -13.58 20.82
N ALA A 43 -19.00 -14.03 21.89
CA ALA A 43 -17.56 -14.30 21.90
C ALA A 43 -17.25 -15.55 21.07
N SER A 44 -17.15 -15.39 19.75
CA SER A 44 -16.51 -16.39 18.90
C SER A 44 -15.00 -16.36 19.17
N VAL A 45 -14.55 -17.42 19.83
CA VAL A 45 -13.17 -17.85 20.06
C VAL A 45 -12.22 -17.30 18.98
N VAL A 46 -11.44 -16.29 19.37
CA VAL A 46 -10.29 -15.82 18.59
C VAL A 46 -9.25 -16.94 18.62
N LYS A 47 -9.29 -17.82 17.60
CA LYS A 47 -8.15 -18.68 17.31
C LYS A 47 -6.98 -17.78 17.01
N ASN A 48 -6.04 -17.75 17.95
CA ASN A 48 -4.75 -17.10 17.81
C ASN A 48 -3.95 -17.85 16.72
N GLN A 49 -4.24 -17.56 15.45
CA GLN A 49 -3.45 -18.06 14.34
C GLN A 49 -2.12 -17.33 14.41
N LYS A 50 -1.06 -18.05 14.82
CA LYS A 50 0.33 -17.60 14.63
C LYS A 50 0.47 -17.17 13.17
N SER A 51 0.60 -15.86 12.94
CA SER A 51 0.93 -15.35 11.60
C SER A 51 2.29 -15.94 11.21
N LYS A 52 2.33 -16.60 10.06
CA LYS A 52 3.58 -17.18 9.54
C LYS A 52 4.50 -16.05 9.10
N LYS A 53 5.81 -16.34 9.12
CA LYS A 53 6.83 -15.35 8.80
C LYS A 53 6.71 -14.89 7.35
N ILE A 54 6.94 -13.59 7.15
CA ILE A 54 7.05 -12.97 5.83
C ILE A 54 8.38 -13.38 5.20
N THR A 55 8.33 -13.87 3.97
CA THR A 55 9.51 -14.29 3.21
C THR A 55 9.97 -13.20 2.25
N LYS A 56 9.05 -12.48 1.61
CA LYS A 56 9.36 -11.49 0.57
C LYS A 56 8.27 -10.42 0.41
N GLU A 57 8.66 -9.19 0.14
CA GLU A 57 7.77 -8.15 -0.38
C GLU A 57 7.66 -8.22 -1.92
N LEU A 58 6.42 -8.12 -2.43
CA LEU A 58 6.10 -8.05 -3.85
C LEU A 58 6.04 -6.58 -4.30
N THR A 59 7.20 -5.94 -4.42
CA THR A 59 7.32 -4.49 -4.71
C THR A 59 6.70 -4.05 -6.04
N ASN A 60 6.61 -4.96 -7.01
CA ASN A 60 5.94 -4.75 -8.30
C ASN A 60 4.41 -4.72 -8.19
N GLU A 61 3.85 -5.18 -7.07
CA GLU A 61 2.42 -5.16 -6.77
C GLU A 61 2.04 -4.06 -5.77
N ARG A 62 2.94 -3.10 -5.53
CA ARG A 62 2.62 -1.91 -4.74
C ARG A 62 1.51 -1.12 -5.41
N THR A 63 0.66 -0.53 -4.58
CA THR A 63 -0.31 0.50 -5.00
C THR A 63 0.02 1.80 -4.27
N GLU A 64 -0.71 2.88 -4.55
CA GLU A 64 -0.57 4.14 -3.80
C GLU A 64 -0.66 3.93 -2.27
N ASN A 65 -1.49 2.98 -1.82
CA ASN A 65 -1.88 2.83 -0.41
C ASN A 65 -1.62 1.42 0.15
N SER A 66 -0.88 0.55 -0.54
CA SER A 66 -0.69 -0.82 -0.05
C SER A 66 0.65 -1.45 -0.39
N LYS A 67 1.07 -2.37 0.48
CA LYS A 67 2.20 -3.29 0.28
C LYS A 67 1.70 -4.73 0.36
N LYS A 68 2.23 -5.59 -0.51
CA LYS A 68 1.90 -7.01 -0.54
C LYS A 68 3.12 -7.85 -0.21
N PHE A 69 2.93 -8.85 0.64
CA PHE A 69 3.97 -9.72 1.13
C PHE A 69 3.60 -11.19 0.90
N GLN A 70 4.59 -12.00 0.55
CA GLN A 70 4.49 -13.45 0.47
C GLN A 70 4.99 -14.07 1.77
N LYS A 71 4.22 -15.01 2.32
CA LYS A 71 4.55 -15.77 3.52
C LYS A 71 5.14 -17.14 3.19
N GLU A 72 5.78 -17.77 4.18
CA GLU A 72 6.46 -19.06 4.03
C GLU A 72 5.57 -20.20 3.52
N ASP A 73 4.26 -20.15 3.75
CA ASP A 73 3.31 -21.16 3.27
C ASP A 73 2.69 -20.86 1.91
N GLY A 74 3.21 -19.86 1.21
CA GLY A 74 2.70 -19.40 -0.08
C GLY A 74 1.45 -18.51 0.01
N SER A 75 0.89 -18.27 1.20
CA SER A 75 -0.17 -17.28 1.37
C SER A 75 0.36 -15.84 1.27
N PHE A 76 -0.55 -14.89 1.09
CA PHE A 76 -0.21 -13.47 0.98
C PHE A 76 -0.74 -12.67 2.17
N GLU A 77 -0.07 -11.57 2.45
CA GLU A 77 -0.49 -10.54 3.39
C GLU A 77 -0.47 -9.19 2.67
N VAL A 78 -1.48 -8.36 2.92
CA VAL A 78 -1.58 -7.02 2.34
C VAL A 78 -1.73 -6.03 3.47
N ASP A 79 -0.75 -5.15 3.59
CA ASP A 79 -0.84 -3.99 4.45
C ASP A 79 -1.56 -2.88 3.68
N GLN A 80 -2.78 -2.58 4.12
CA GLN A 80 -3.63 -1.55 3.55
C GLN A 80 -3.60 -0.30 4.43
N TYR A 81 -3.30 0.84 3.82
CA TYR A 81 -3.27 2.14 4.49
C TYR A 81 -4.43 3.01 4.02
N ASN A 82 -4.88 3.91 4.90
CA ASN A 82 -5.97 4.84 4.60
C ASN A 82 -5.52 6.02 3.73
N SER A 83 -4.21 6.27 3.66
CA SER A 83 -3.59 7.38 2.93
C SER A 83 -2.44 6.87 2.07
N ALA A 84 -2.06 7.65 1.06
CA ALA A 84 -0.96 7.32 0.18
C ALA A 84 0.34 7.16 0.98
N ILE A 85 1.03 6.04 0.75
CA ILE A 85 2.35 5.75 1.30
C ILE A 85 3.41 5.61 0.19
N HIS A 86 2.98 5.53 -1.06
CA HIS A 86 3.84 5.53 -2.23
C HIS A 86 3.49 6.67 -3.17
N TYR A 87 4.46 7.07 -3.98
CA TYR A 87 4.27 7.97 -5.12
C TYR A 87 4.82 7.33 -6.40
N GLN A 88 4.28 7.73 -7.56
CA GLN A 88 4.81 7.27 -8.83
C GLN A 88 5.99 8.11 -9.29
N ASP A 89 7.06 7.43 -9.70
CA ASP A 89 8.21 8.02 -10.36
C ASP A 89 8.71 7.06 -11.45
N GLY A 90 8.73 7.52 -12.70
CA GLY A 90 9.09 6.70 -13.86
C GLY A 90 8.22 5.45 -14.04
N GLY A 91 6.94 5.51 -13.64
CA GLY A 91 6.01 4.38 -13.71
C GLY A 91 6.19 3.33 -12.60
N GLN A 92 7.04 3.59 -11.61
CA GLN A 92 7.26 2.72 -10.46
C GLN A 92 6.74 3.36 -9.17
N TRP A 93 6.17 2.56 -8.28
CA TRP A 93 5.76 2.99 -6.95
C TRP A 93 6.96 3.02 -5.99
N LYS A 94 7.30 4.21 -5.51
CA LYS A 94 8.36 4.45 -4.53
C LYS A 94 7.77 4.89 -3.21
N ASP A 95 8.39 4.49 -2.09
CA ASP A 95 7.99 4.91 -0.75
C ASP A 95 8.09 6.43 -0.59
N ILE A 96 7.09 7.02 0.07
CA ILE A 96 7.16 8.40 0.52
C ILE A 96 8.08 8.48 1.74
N ASP A 97 9.22 9.14 1.58
CA ASP A 97 10.19 9.47 2.63
C ASP A 97 10.21 10.98 2.84
N ASN A 98 9.51 11.42 3.90
CA ASN A 98 9.47 12.82 4.33
C ASN A 98 10.57 13.17 5.36
N THR A 99 11.58 12.31 5.54
CA THR A 99 12.77 12.65 6.32
C THR A 99 13.41 13.90 5.71
N LEU A 100 13.73 14.87 6.57
CA LEU A 100 14.34 16.12 6.17
C LEU A 100 15.87 16.00 6.18
N GLU A 101 16.50 16.36 5.07
CA GLU A 101 17.94 16.41 4.91
C GLU A 101 18.41 17.80 4.48
N GLU A 102 19.70 18.11 4.65
CA GLU A 102 20.24 19.37 4.15
C GLU A 102 20.15 19.40 2.62
N SER A 103 19.47 20.41 2.09
CA SER A 103 19.43 20.62 0.65
C SER A 103 20.77 21.14 0.17
N LYS A 104 21.16 20.71 -1.04
CA LYS A 104 22.28 21.33 -1.77
C LYS A 104 21.92 22.72 -2.29
N ASP A 105 20.62 22.99 -2.43
CA ASP A 105 20.12 24.29 -2.85
C ASP A 105 20.00 25.23 -1.64
N LYS A 106 20.10 26.54 -1.90
CA LYS A 106 19.83 27.58 -0.92
C LYS A 106 18.42 28.17 -1.13
N ASP A 107 17.90 28.88 -0.14
CA ASP A 107 16.73 29.73 -0.35
C ASP A 107 17.09 30.97 -1.19
N ASP A 108 16.08 31.75 -1.56
CA ASP A 108 16.22 32.98 -2.35
C ASP A 108 17.07 34.04 -1.61
N ASP A 109 17.16 33.95 -0.28
CA ASP A 109 17.96 34.83 0.57
C ASP A 109 19.38 34.25 0.85
N GLY A 110 19.75 33.12 0.23
CA GLY A 110 21.07 32.50 0.33
C GLY A 110 21.32 31.64 1.58
N ASN A 111 20.29 31.35 2.37
CA ASN A 111 20.35 30.52 3.57
C ASN A 111 20.25 29.02 3.24
N ASN A 112 20.78 28.20 4.15
CA ASN A 112 20.62 26.75 4.08
C ASN A 112 19.17 26.36 4.37
N VAL A 113 18.68 25.36 3.63
CA VAL A 113 17.32 24.82 3.79
C VAL A 113 17.35 23.31 3.98
N LEU A 114 16.31 22.79 4.63
CA LEU A 114 16.03 21.37 4.67
C LEU A 114 15.11 20.99 3.51
N GLU A 115 15.31 19.82 2.90
CA GLU A 115 14.45 19.26 1.86
C GLU A 115 13.98 17.85 2.25
N ASN A 116 12.76 17.47 1.85
CA ASN A 116 12.27 16.10 2.02
C ASN A 116 12.92 15.14 1.02
N LYS A 117 13.34 13.97 1.49
CA LYS A 117 14.18 13.05 0.74
C LYS A 117 13.52 12.41 -0.50
N GLN A 118 12.33 11.82 -0.39
CA GLN A 118 11.66 11.15 -1.53
C GLN A 118 10.14 11.32 -1.49
N ASN A 119 9.58 12.07 -2.44
CA ASN A 119 8.13 12.28 -2.57
C ASN A 119 7.82 12.92 -3.95
N ASN A 120 6.56 12.87 -4.40
CA ASN A 120 6.09 13.61 -5.59
C ASN A 120 6.03 15.14 -5.38
N ILE A 121 6.09 15.59 -4.13
CA ILE A 121 6.16 16.99 -3.76
C ILE A 121 7.52 17.24 -3.10
N LYS A 122 8.26 18.22 -3.64
CA LYS A 122 9.44 18.79 -3.01
C LYS A 122 9.01 19.85 -2.01
N VAL A 123 9.39 19.68 -0.76
CA VAL A 123 9.17 20.62 0.35
C VAL A 123 10.53 21.11 0.80
N LYS A 124 10.71 22.43 0.83
CA LYS A 124 11.89 23.10 1.40
C LYS A 124 11.50 23.89 2.64
N ILE A 125 12.26 23.76 3.72
CA ILE A 125 12.04 24.46 4.98
C ILE A 125 13.30 25.26 5.34
N SER A 126 13.13 26.56 5.59
CA SER A 126 14.24 27.44 5.97
C SER A 126 14.80 27.07 7.35
N LYS A 127 16.13 27.06 7.48
CA LYS A 127 16.80 27.00 8.80
C LYS A 127 16.89 28.37 9.49
N ASN A 128 16.60 29.44 8.76
CA ASN A 128 16.60 30.80 9.28
C ASN A 128 15.15 31.28 9.48
N SER A 129 14.79 31.55 10.73
CA SER A 129 13.45 32.05 11.10
C SER A 129 13.14 33.46 10.59
N SER A 130 14.17 34.22 10.19
CA SER A 130 14.03 35.55 9.59
C SER A 130 13.96 35.52 8.06
N SER A 131 14.03 34.33 7.45
CA SER A 131 13.87 34.18 6.00
C SER A 131 12.46 34.59 5.57
N LYS A 132 12.35 35.25 4.41
CA LYS A 132 11.05 35.67 3.87
C LYS A 132 10.15 34.49 3.53
N LYS A 133 10.76 33.33 3.19
CA LYS A 133 10.06 32.12 2.77
C LYS A 133 10.45 30.96 3.69
N LEU A 134 9.68 30.77 4.75
CA LEU A 134 9.93 29.69 5.72
C LEU A 134 9.67 28.30 5.15
N VAL A 135 8.63 28.16 4.31
CA VAL A 135 8.25 26.88 3.68
C VAL A 135 7.97 27.12 2.22
N GLN A 136 8.51 26.25 1.37
CA GLN A 136 8.28 26.27 -0.07
C GLN A 136 7.90 24.87 -0.54
N MET A 137 6.93 24.78 -1.44
CA MET A 137 6.44 23.51 -1.97
C MET A 137 6.38 23.57 -3.49
N LYS A 138 6.82 22.50 -4.15
CA LYS A 138 6.78 22.37 -5.60
C LYS A 138 6.54 20.91 -5.97
N LYS A 139 5.69 20.64 -6.97
CA LYS A 139 5.60 19.31 -7.57
C LYS A 139 6.94 18.94 -8.25
N ARG A 140 7.43 17.72 -8.01
CA ARG A 140 8.62 17.20 -8.69
C ARG A 140 8.31 16.83 -10.14
#